data_AF-A0A355GLH2-F1
#
_entry.id   AF-A0A355GLH2-F1
#
_cell.length_a   1.000
_cell.length_b   1.000
_cell.length_c   1.000
_cell.angle_alpha   90.00
_cell.angle_beta   90.00
_cell.angle_gamma   90.00
#
_symmetry.space_group_name_H-M   'P 1'
#
loop_
_entity.id
_entity.type
_entity.pdbx_description
1 polymer ?
#
loop_
_entity_poly.entity_id
_entity_poly.type
_entity_poly.pdbx_seq_one_letter_code
_entity_poly.pdbx_strand_id
1 'polypeptide(L)'
;SISYGEPLILQWMISMVHGPLAANQEVILNPLLFAGWVGIFITALNLLPIGQLDGGHILYTLLGKKANLVSRLLMAAAVGYMFYTGEFGYSLLILLLVFFGINHPPTANDRVPLGTPRLIIGWLTLAFFIIGFTITPVIIY
;
A
#
# COMPACT_ATOMS: atom_id res chain seq x y z
N SER A 1 20.82 14.38 1.74
CA SER A 1 20.95 13.20 0.83
C SER A 1 19.59 12.53 0.71
N ILE A 2 19.35 11.65 -0.27
CA ILE A 2 18.06 10.95 -0.45
C ILE A 2 18.21 9.50 -0.02
N SER A 3 17.32 9.04 0.85
CA SER A 3 17.17 7.63 1.23
C SER A 3 15.74 7.15 0.96
N TYR A 4 15.55 5.83 0.86
CA TYR A 4 14.26 5.20 0.60
C TYR A 4 13.82 4.40 1.83
N GLY A 5 12.56 4.54 2.23
CA GLY A 5 12.04 3.77 3.36
C GLY A 5 11.91 2.29 3.01
N GLU A 6 12.32 1.41 3.90
CA GLU A 6 12.37 -0.03 3.64
C GLU A 6 11.07 -0.73 4.07
N PRO A 7 10.25 -1.25 3.15
CA PRO A 7 9.06 -2.02 3.53
C PRO A 7 9.47 -3.33 4.20
N LEU A 8 8.61 -3.86 5.07
CA LEU A 8 8.89 -5.07 5.87
C LEU A 8 9.28 -6.27 5.01
N ILE A 9 8.63 -6.44 3.85
CA ILE A 9 8.96 -7.53 2.93
C ILE A 9 10.39 -7.41 2.39
N LEU A 10 10.88 -6.18 2.14
CA LEU A 10 12.24 -5.97 1.67
C LEU A 10 13.25 -6.26 2.78
N GLN A 11 12.99 -5.80 4.00
CA GLN A 11 13.82 -6.10 5.17
C GLN A 11 13.93 -7.62 5.39
N TRP A 12 12.81 -8.34 5.27
CA TRP A 12 12.79 -9.80 5.35
C TRP A 12 13.61 -10.46 4.25
N MET A 13 13.44 -10.04 2.98
CA MET A 13 14.22 -10.57 1.86
C MET A 13 15.73 -10.32 2.02
N ILE A 14 16.12 -9.13 2.49
CA ILE A 14 17.53 -8.80 2.78
C ILE A 14 18.07 -9.75 3.84
N SER A 15 17.33 -9.96 4.94
CA SER A 15 17.74 -10.86 6.02
C SER A 15 17.86 -12.32 5.60
N MET A 16 17.01 -12.80 4.68
CA MET A 16 17.07 -14.17 4.17
C MET A 16 18.32 -14.41 3.31
N VAL A 17 18.76 -13.40 2.56
CA VAL A 17 19.91 -13.52 1.65
C VAL A 17 21.23 -13.31 2.37
N HIS A 18 21.31 -12.31 3.25
CA HIS A 18 22.57 -11.91 3.89
C HIS A 18 22.71 -12.37 5.34
N GLY A 19 21.63 -12.82 5.99
CA GLY A 19 21.59 -13.05 7.42
C GLY A 19 21.53 -11.75 8.24
N PRO A 20 21.78 -11.80 9.55
CA PRO A 20 21.84 -10.61 10.40
C PRO A 20 23.06 -9.76 10.02
N LEU A 21 22.81 -8.56 9.51
CA LEU A 21 23.86 -7.57 9.24
C LEU A 21 24.39 -6.98 10.55
N ALA A 22 25.70 -6.74 10.63
CA ALA A 22 26.27 -6.01 11.76
C ALA A 22 25.79 -4.55 11.76
N ALA A 23 25.80 -3.89 12.92
CA ALA A 23 25.29 -2.51 13.07
C ALA A 23 25.99 -1.46 12.18
N ASN A 24 27.13 -1.80 11.60
CA ASN A 24 27.92 -0.96 10.69
C ASN A 24 27.85 -1.43 9.22
N GLN A 25 26.97 -2.39 8.90
CA GLN A 25 26.79 -2.90 7.55
C GLN A 25 25.42 -2.50 7.02
N GLU A 26 25.43 -1.83 5.88
CA GLU A 26 24.22 -1.47 5.15
C GLU A 26 24.25 -2.12 3.76
N VAL A 27 23.08 -2.51 3.27
CA VAL A 27 22.93 -2.98 1.90
C VAL A 27 22.88 -1.78 0.97
N ILE A 28 23.86 -1.68 0.09
CA ILE A 28 23.88 -0.64 -0.92
C ILE A 28 22.78 -0.92 -1.95
N LEU A 29 21.90 0.06 -2.15
CA LEU A 29 20.87 0.05 -3.19
C LEU A 29 21.51 0.09 -4.58
N ASN A 30 21.68 -1.09 -5.18
CA ASN A 30 22.01 -1.22 -6.59
C ASN A 30 20.74 -1.03 -7.47
N PRO A 31 20.89 -0.80 -8.79
CA PRO A 31 19.74 -0.58 -9.67
C PRO A 31 18.69 -1.70 -9.67
N LEU A 32 19.12 -2.95 -9.46
CA LEU A 32 18.23 -4.11 -9.40
C LEU A 32 17.38 -4.10 -8.12
N LEU A 33 18.01 -3.84 -6.97
CA LEU A 33 17.34 -3.73 -5.68
C LEU A 33 16.36 -2.55 -5.67
N PHE A 34 16.77 -1.42 -6.27
CA PHE A 34 15.91 -0.27 -6.44
C PHE A 34 14.67 -0.59 -7.31
N ALA A 35 14.84 -1.30 -8.42
CA ALA A 35 13.70 -1.74 -9.25
C ALA A 35 12.74 -2.66 -8.48
N GLY A 36 13.28 -3.57 -7.66
CA GLY A 36 12.48 -4.42 -6.77
C GLY A 36 11.70 -3.61 -5.73
N TRP A 37 12.36 -2.63 -5.10
CA TRP A 37 11.72 -1.69 -4.18
C TRP A 37 10.58 -0.92 -4.85
N VAL A 38 10.80 -0.37 -6.05
CA VAL A 38 9.76 0.33 -6.82
C VAL A 38 8.59 -0.60 -7.14
N GLY A 39 8.86 -1.86 -7.50
CA GLY A 39 7.83 -2.86 -7.74
C GLY A 39 6.97 -3.13 -6.51
N ILE A 40 7.58 -3.32 -5.35
CA ILE A 40 6.87 -3.48 -4.06
C ILE A 40 6.04 -2.23 -3.76
N PHE A 41 6.64 -1.05 -3.94
CA PHE A 41 6.00 0.24 -3.67
C PHE A 41 4.74 0.43 -4.53
N ILE A 42 4.84 0.27 -5.85
CA ILE A 42 3.68 0.41 -6.77
C ILE A 42 2.61 -0.65 -6.46
N THR A 43 3.01 -1.89 -6.16
CA THR A 43 2.08 -2.96 -5.78
C THR A 43 1.33 -2.59 -4.49
N ALA A 44 2.03 -2.10 -3.47
CA ALA A 44 1.42 -1.68 -2.22
C ALA A 44 0.48 -0.47 -2.42
N LEU A 45 0.86 0.49 -3.27
CA LEU A 45 -0.01 1.62 -3.61
C LEU A 45 -1.30 1.15 -4.28
N ASN A 46 -1.23 0.26 -5.27
CA ASN A 46 -2.42 -0.27 -5.94
C ASN A 46 -3.30 -1.10 -5.01
N LEU A 47 -2.73 -1.67 -3.95
CA LEU A 47 -3.47 -2.44 -2.94
C LEU A 47 -4.01 -1.60 -1.78
N LEU A 48 -3.87 -0.27 -1.82
CA LEU A 48 -4.58 0.61 -0.91
C LEU A 48 -6.09 0.37 -1.01
N PRO A 49 -6.79 0.15 0.11
CA PRO A 49 -8.23 -0.10 0.08
C PRO A 49 -9.02 1.22 -0.03
N ILE A 50 -8.82 1.94 -1.14
CA ILE A 50 -9.40 3.25 -1.43
C ILE A 50 -9.80 3.34 -2.90
N GLY A 51 -10.97 3.92 -3.17
CA GLY A 51 -11.39 4.31 -4.51
C GLY A 51 -11.43 3.14 -5.50
N GLN A 52 -10.96 3.41 -6.71
CA GLN A 52 -10.88 2.46 -7.82
C GLN A 52 -9.54 1.72 -7.92
N LEU A 53 -8.64 1.89 -6.94
CA LEU A 53 -7.43 1.08 -6.88
C LEU A 53 -7.80 -0.40 -6.71
N ASP A 54 -6.90 -1.32 -7.09
CA ASP A 54 -7.15 -2.76 -7.00
C ASP A 54 -7.52 -3.18 -5.57
N GLY A 55 -6.89 -2.60 -4.55
CA GLY A 55 -7.25 -2.82 -3.14
C GLY A 55 -8.65 -2.32 -2.78
N GLY A 56 -9.08 -1.19 -3.35
CA GLY A 56 -10.44 -0.67 -3.21
C GLY A 56 -11.47 -1.59 -3.86
N HIS A 57 -11.17 -2.11 -5.05
CA HIS A 57 -12.01 -3.10 -5.74
C HIS A 57 -12.11 -4.40 -4.95
N ILE A 58 -10.98 -4.96 -4.52
CA ILE A 58 -10.94 -6.18 -3.70
C ILE A 58 -11.72 -5.97 -2.40
N LEU A 59 -11.47 -4.89 -1.67
CA LEU A 59 -12.20 -4.63 -0.42
C LEU A 59 -13.71 -4.47 -0.65
N TYR A 60 -14.12 -3.80 -1.74
CA TYR A 60 -15.53 -3.66 -2.09
C TYR A 60 -16.17 -5.02 -2.40
N THR A 61 -15.48 -5.91 -3.11
CA THR A 61 -16.01 -7.27 -3.36
C THR A 61 -16.18 -8.08 -2.07
N LEU A 62 -15.34 -7.83 -1.05
CA LEU A 62 -15.37 -8.55 0.23
C LEU A 62 -16.41 -7.98 1.21
N LEU A 63 -16.56 -6.65 1.27
CA LEU A 63 -17.35 -5.96 2.29
C LEU A 63 -18.57 -5.20 1.73
N GLY A 64 -18.73 -5.14 0.42
CA GLY A 64 -19.72 -4.34 -0.28
C GLY A 64 -19.60 -2.85 0.08
N LYS A 65 -20.75 -2.20 0.28
CA LYS A 65 -20.83 -0.76 0.60
C LYS A 65 -20.07 -0.34 1.87
N LYS A 66 -19.77 -1.28 2.78
CA LYS A 66 -18.96 -0.99 3.98
C LYS A 66 -17.52 -0.62 3.62
N ALA A 67 -16.99 -1.09 2.49
CA ALA A 67 -15.66 -0.71 2.00
C ALA A 67 -15.53 0.81 1.83
N ASN A 68 -16.60 1.50 1.40
CA ASN A 68 -16.59 2.96 1.26
C ASN A 68 -16.40 3.70 2.59
N LEU A 69 -16.79 3.12 3.73
CA LEU A 69 -16.47 3.70 5.04
C LEU A 69 -14.97 3.55 5.32
N VAL A 70 -14.41 2.38 5.05
CA VAL A 70 -12.97 2.12 5.20
C VAL A 70 -12.15 3.08 4.34
N SER A 71 -12.51 3.25 3.06
CA SER A 71 -11.83 4.17 2.14
C SER A 71 -11.82 5.61 2.67
N ARG A 72 -12.97 6.08 3.19
CA ARG A 72 -13.12 7.43 3.75
C ARG A 72 -12.31 7.63 5.03
N LEU A 73 -12.33 6.64 5.93
CA LEU A 73 -11.55 6.69 7.17
C LEU A 73 -10.05 6.67 6.89
N LEU A 74 -9.60 5.83 5.95
CA LEU A 74 -8.19 5.79 5.56
C LEU A 74 -7.74 7.06 4.86
N MET A 75 -8.57 7.64 3.98
CA MET A 75 -8.26 8.94 3.39
C MET A 75 -8.15 10.03 4.47
N ALA A 76 -9.09 10.08 5.41
CA ALA A 76 -9.04 11.03 6.51
C ALA A 76 -7.80 10.83 7.39
N ALA A 77 -7.45 9.58 7.70
CA ALA A 77 -6.25 9.25 8.45
C ALA A 77 -4.96 9.63 7.70
N ALA A 78 -4.88 9.37 6.39
CA ALA A 78 -3.73 9.71 5.57
C ALA A 78 -3.51 11.23 5.48
N VAL A 79 -4.59 11.99 5.27
CA VAL A 79 -4.55 13.46 5.26
C VAL A 79 -4.18 13.99 6.65
N GLY A 80 -4.81 13.48 7.71
CA GLY A 80 -4.50 13.86 9.08
C GLY A 80 -3.04 13.58 9.45
N TYR A 81 -2.52 12.42 9.07
CA TYR A 81 -1.12 12.05 9.26
C TYR A 81 -0.19 13.02 8.52
N MET A 82 -0.46 13.30 7.24
CA MET A 82 0.33 14.23 6.41
C MET A 82 0.45 15.61 7.06
N PHE A 83 -0.64 16.17 7.58
CA PHE A 83 -0.59 17.47 8.25
C PHE A 83 0.02 17.43 9.66
N TYR A 84 -0.14 16.31 10.37
CA TYR A 84 0.42 16.13 11.70
C TYR A 84 1.95 16.02 11.67
N THR A 85 2.50 15.29 10.70
CA THR A 85 3.96 15.06 10.59
C THR A 85 4.65 16.05 9.65
N GLY A 86 3.91 16.70 8.74
CA GLY A 86 4.49 17.51 7.66
C GLY A 86 5.06 16.67 6.51
N GLU A 87 4.75 15.37 6.46
CA GLU A 87 5.27 14.44 5.45
C GLU A 87 4.42 14.46 4.17
N PHE A 88 4.83 15.26 3.20
CA PHE A 88 4.10 15.45 1.94
C PHE A 88 4.43 14.41 0.84
N GLY A 89 5.16 13.34 1.16
CA GLY A 89 5.58 12.32 0.19
C GLY A 89 4.44 11.66 -0.59
N TYR A 90 3.24 11.58 0.00
CA TYR A 90 2.04 11.03 -0.63
C TYR A 90 1.06 12.07 -1.18
N SER A 91 1.43 13.36 -1.18
CA SER A 91 0.55 14.46 -1.62
C SER A 91 -0.03 14.26 -3.03
N LEU A 92 0.81 13.83 -3.99
CA LEU A 92 0.37 13.54 -5.36
C LEU A 92 -0.65 12.40 -5.40
N LEU A 93 -0.40 11.31 -4.67
CA LEU A 93 -1.32 10.17 -4.60
C LEU A 93 -2.66 10.59 -3.98
N ILE A 94 -2.64 11.34 -2.87
CA ILE A 94 -3.84 11.85 -2.22
C ILE A 94 -4.63 12.73 -3.18
N LEU A 95 -3.97 13.64 -3.90
CA LEU A 95 -4.61 14.51 -4.90
C LEU A 95 -5.31 13.69 -5.99
N LEU A 96 -4.62 12.68 -6.54
CA LEU A 96 -5.19 11.80 -7.56
C LEU A 96 -6.39 11.00 -7.02
N LEU A 97 -6.30 10.47 -5.80
CA LEU A 97 -7.40 9.73 -5.18
C LEU A 97 -8.64 10.60 -4.92
N VAL A 98 -8.43 11.88 -4.58
CA VAL A 98 -9.53 12.84 -4.47
C VAL A 98 -10.15 13.12 -5.83
N PHE A 99 -9.32 13.29 -6.87
CA PHE A 99 -9.79 13.55 -8.24
C PHE A 99 -10.58 12.39 -8.85
N PHE A 100 -10.09 11.15 -8.73
CA PHE A 100 -10.74 9.96 -9.27
C PHE A 100 -11.88 9.42 -8.39
N GLY A 101 -11.93 9.83 -7.13
CA GLY A 101 -12.99 9.47 -6.19
C GLY A 101 -12.57 8.40 -5.18
N ILE A 102 -12.94 8.66 -3.92
CA ILE A 102 -12.54 7.86 -2.74
C ILE A 102 -13.42 6.61 -2.58
N ASN A 103 -14.67 6.65 -3.05
CA ASN A 103 -15.61 5.54 -2.95
C ASN A 103 -15.48 4.64 -4.18
N HIS A 104 -15.55 3.32 -3.97
CA HIS A 104 -15.60 2.38 -5.07
C HIS A 104 -17.04 2.33 -5.65
N PRO A 105 -17.19 2.34 -6.98
CA PRO A 105 -18.51 2.19 -7.62
C PRO A 105 -19.11 0.80 -7.35
N PRO A 106 -20.44 0.63 -7.40
CA PRO A 106 -21.03 -0.71 -7.29
C PRO A 106 -20.54 -1.63 -8.42
N THR A 107 -20.47 -2.93 -8.14
CA THR A 107 -20.14 -3.91 -9.18
C THR A 107 -21.35 -4.14 -10.09
N ALA A 108 -21.15 -4.84 -11.21
CA ALA A 108 -22.24 -5.16 -12.14
C ALA A 108 -23.41 -5.91 -11.46
N ASN A 109 -23.12 -6.71 -10.42
CA ASN A 109 -24.14 -7.36 -9.61
C ASN A 109 -23.64 -7.68 -8.19
N ASP A 110 -23.89 -6.75 -7.26
CA ASP A 110 -23.50 -6.88 -5.84
C ASP A 110 -24.25 -8.01 -5.08
N ARG A 111 -25.23 -8.68 -5.71
CA ARG A 111 -26.00 -9.77 -5.06
C ARG A 111 -25.33 -11.13 -5.20
N VAL A 112 -24.35 -11.26 -6.09
CA VAL A 112 -23.65 -12.53 -6.32
C VAL A 112 -22.57 -12.70 -5.25
N PRO A 113 -22.63 -13.73 -4.41
CA PRO A 113 -21.60 -13.95 -3.40
C PRO A 113 -20.29 -14.38 -4.06
N LEU A 114 -19.16 -13.98 -3.45
CA LEU A 114 -17.86 -14.52 -3.83
C LEU A 114 -17.76 -15.99 -3.42
N GLY A 115 -17.22 -16.82 -4.31
CA GLY A 115 -16.81 -18.17 -3.95
C GLY A 115 -15.67 -18.16 -2.92
N THR A 116 -15.64 -19.14 -2.02
CA THR A 116 -14.66 -19.26 -0.92
C THR A 116 -13.20 -19.07 -1.35
N PRO A 117 -12.71 -19.63 -2.47
CA PRO A 117 -11.33 -19.41 -2.89
C PRO A 117 -11.01 -17.93 -3.15
N ARG A 118 -11.95 -17.19 -3.75
CA ARG A 118 -11.76 -15.76 -4.06
C ARG A 118 -11.77 -14.90 -2.80
N LEU A 119 -12.55 -15.29 -1.81
CA LEU A 119 -12.57 -14.61 -0.51
C LEU A 119 -11.19 -14.73 0.17
N ILE A 120 -10.62 -15.94 0.20
CA ILE A 120 -9.29 -16.18 0.80
C ILE A 120 -8.22 -15.39 0.04
N ILE A 121 -8.19 -15.50 -1.30
CA ILE A 121 -7.22 -14.78 -2.12
C ILE A 121 -7.36 -13.27 -1.93
N GLY A 122 -8.58 -12.73 -1.89
CA GLY A 122 -8.81 -11.30 -1.68
C GLY A 122 -8.21 -10.80 -0.36
N TRP A 123 -8.42 -11.52 0.74
CA TRP A 123 -7.82 -11.16 2.03
C TRP A 123 -6.29 -11.32 2.04
N LEU A 124 -5.75 -12.37 1.42
CA LEU A 124 -4.30 -12.55 1.29
C LEU A 124 -3.66 -11.43 0.48
N THR A 125 -4.29 -11.03 -0.62
CA THR A 125 -3.82 -9.90 -1.44
C THR A 125 -3.88 -8.59 -0.66
N LEU A 126 -4.95 -8.32 0.08
CA LEU A 126 -4.99 -7.14 0.97
C LEU A 126 -3.96 -7.20 2.10
N ALA A 127 -3.61 -8.38 2.60
CA ALA A 127 -2.57 -8.53 3.62
C ALA A 127 -1.17 -8.13 3.11
N PHE A 128 -0.92 -8.25 1.80
CA PHE A 128 0.34 -7.76 1.19
C PHE A 128 0.56 -6.27 1.46
N PHE A 129 -0.51 -5.46 1.48
CA PHE A 129 -0.42 -4.03 1.78
C PHE A 129 0.30 -3.78 3.12
N ILE A 130 0.04 -4.60 4.14
CA ILE A 130 0.60 -4.43 5.49
C ILE A 130 2.13 -4.58 5.47
N ILE A 131 2.66 -5.49 4.64
CA ILE A 131 4.09 -5.80 4.58
C ILE A 131 4.84 -5.02 3.48
N GLY A 132 4.12 -4.59 2.45
CA GLY A 132 4.68 -3.89 1.30
C GLY A 132 4.59 -2.36 1.38
N PHE A 133 3.69 -1.81 2.20
CA PHE A 133 3.52 -0.36 2.32
C PHE A 133 4.60 0.27 3.21
N THR A 134 5.18 1.36 2.73
CA THR A 134 6.17 2.15 3.47
C THR A 134 5.55 3.47 3.90
N ILE A 135 5.59 3.82 5.18
CA ILE A 135 4.97 5.07 5.67
C ILE A 135 5.68 6.31 5.12
N THR A 136 7.01 6.27 5.04
CA THR A 136 7.87 7.35 4.52
C THR A 136 8.72 6.80 3.38
N PRO A 137 8.20 6.76 2.13
CA PRO A 137 8.88 6.10 1.03
C PRO A 137 10.16 6.82 0.58
N VAL A 138 10.21 8.14 0.75
CA VAL A 138 11.36 8.98 0.39
C VAL A 138 11.71 9.82 1.60
N ILE A 139 12.97 9.77 2.02
CA ILE A 139 13.52 10.51 3.14
C ILE A 139 14.55 11.50 2.59
N ILE A 140 14.33 12.78 2.83
CA ILE A 140 15.19 13.87 2.39
C ILE A 140 15.85 14.49 3.63
N TYR A 141 17.18 14.36 3.72
CA TYR A 141 18.02 15.02 4.74
C TYR A 141 18.61 16.32 4.21
#